data_AF-A2FN09-F1
#
_entry.id   AF-A2FN09-F1
#
_cell.length_a   1.000
_cell.length_b   1.000
_cell.length_c   1.000
_cell.angle_alpha   90.00
_cell.angle_beta   90.00
_cell.angle_gamma   90.00
#
_symmetry.space_group_name_H-M   'P 1'
#
loop_
_entity.id
_entity.type
_entity.pdbx_description
1 polymer ?
#
loop_
_entity_poly.entity_id
_entity_poly.type
_entity_poly.pdbx_seq_one_letter_code
_entity_poly.pdbx_strand_id
1 'polypeptide(L)'
;MKRILEDGYHGSKFILDPQDDYPNHYLQMDNDLAQINQASQKFQDDVDRGSKGVIGARYLVSNPQYSWYWSLTDDIYMDLDLVTKFFEELERKYDPYSQIVIKGQCLCNHGYRYLQGGAGYIFSNLAAKKFNEISINWLQTMTQFDDLHFKDVLDAFNLTTDDIAINNIFGYRAGDILKYPNFQKCPSNISKTCCGYDSIYPMNKLMVIHENYMNVMEVAVLFVSQIKQKNESLYHYYYGDPWELTPCKL
;
A
#
# COMPACT_ATOMS: atom_id res chain seq x y z
N MET A 1 -18.82 -8.05 -8.59
CA MET A 1 -17.49 -7.51 -8.94
C MET A 1 -16.90 -8.40 -10.04
N LYS A 2 -16.40 -7.84 -11.14
CA LYS A 2 -15.69 -8.62 -12.17
C LYS A 2 -14.29 -8.97 -11.65
N ARG A 3 -13.71 -10.13 -11.99
CA ARG A 3 -12.36 -10.48 -11.53
C ARG A 3 -11.31 -9.64 -12.25
N ILE A 4 -10.25 -9.23 -11.53
CA ILE A 4 -9.14 -8.43 -12.05
C ILE A 4 -8.54 -9.04 -13.33
N LEU A 5 -8.48 -10.38 -13.42
CA LEU A 5 -7.86 -11.11 -14.53
C LEU A 5 -8.79 -11.40 -15.72
N GLU A 6 -10.10 -11.19 -15.59
CA GLU A 6 -11.07 -11.62 -16.62
C GLU A 6 -11.28 -10.59 -17.74
N ASP A 7 -10.87 -9.33 -17.56
CA ASP A 7 -11.22 -8.24 -18.51
C ASP A 7 -10.13 -7.94 -19.57
N GLY A 8 -8.96 -8.59 -19.58
CA GLY A 8 -7.99 -8.61 -20.71
C GLY A 8 -7.52 -7.27 -21.33
N TYR A 9 -8.00 -6.13 -20.85
CA TYR A 9 -7.80 -4.78 -21.37
C TYR A 9 -8.11 -3.83 -20.21
N HIS A 10 -7.10 -3.53 -19.41
CA HIS A 10 -7.25 -2.71 -18.22
C HIS A 10 -7.22 -1.25 -18.64
N GLY A 11 -8.14 -0.42 -18.15
CA GLY A 11 -8.09 1.05 -18.26
C GLY A 11 -6.88 1.69 -17.55
N SER A 12 -5.75 0.98 -17.50
CA SER A 12 -4.46 1.41 -17.00
C SER A 12 -4.06 2.70 -17.69
N LYS A 13 -3.67 3.65 -16.86
CA LYS A 13 -3.11 4.91 -17.29
C LYS A 13 -1.68 5.03 -16.81
N PHE A 14 -0.80 5.49 -17.69
CA PHE A 14 0.58 5.84 -17.39
C PHE A 14 0.65 7.31 -17.03
N ILE A 15 1.29 7.65 -15.91
CA ILE A 15 1.50 9.03 -15.49
C ILE A 15 2.86 9.49 -16.05
N LEU A 16 2.88 9.77 -17.34
CA LEU A 16 4.06 10.13 -18.13
C LEU A 16 3.63 11.05 -19.29
N ASP A 17 4.60 11.69 -19.94
CA ASP A 17 4.33 12.44 -21.17
C ASP A 17 3.72 11.51 -22.23
N PRO A 18 2.60 11.92 -22.88
CA PRO A 18 1.95 11.11 -23.89
C PRO A 18 2.93 10.66 -24.98
N GLN A 19 2.94 9.36 -25.25
CA GLN A 19 3.64 8.79 -26.39
C GLN A 19 2.65 8.62 -27.55
N ASP A 20 3.16 8.72 -28.79
CA ASP A 20 2.33 8.70 -30.01
C ASP A 20 1.63 7.36 -30.25
N ASP A 21 2.12 6.28 -29.66
CA ASP A 21 1.63 4.91 -29.85
C ASP A 21 0.30 4.65 -29.13
N TYR A 22 0.06 5.30 -27.97
CA TYR A 22 -1.15 5.08 -27.16
C TYR A 22 -1.64 6.35 -26.41
N PRO A 23 -2.00 7.45 -27.09
CA PRO A 23 -2.27 8.74 -26.45
C PRO A 23 -3.37 8.69 -25.36
N ASN A 24 -4.34 7.79 -25.49
CA ASN A 24 -5.42 7.62 -24.51
C ASN A 24 -4.99 6.86 -23.24
N HIS A 25 -3.80 6.27 -23.20
CA HIS A 25 -3.27 5.56 -22.04
C HIS A 25 -2.41 6.44 -21.13
N TYR A 26 -2.20 7.71 -21.46
CA TYR A 26 -1.38 8.61 -20.64
C TYR A 26 -2.27 9.60 -19.87
N LEU A 27 -1.92 9.85 -18.61
CA LEU A 27 -2.42 10.97 -17.82
C LEU A 27 -1.33 12.03 -17.79
N GLN A 28 -1.64 13.16 -18.40
CA GLN A 28 -0.75 14.32 -18.35
C GLN A 28 -0.78 14.89 -16.92
N MET A 29 0.41 15.23 -16.43
CA MET A 29 0.53 15.96 -15.17
C MET A 29 -0.03 17.37 -15.34
N ASP A 30 -0.90 17.79 -14.42
CA ASP A 30 -1.45 19.14 -14.41
C ASP A 30 -0.34 20.18 -14.24
N ASN A 31 -0.53 21.38 -14.81
CA ASN A 31 0.49 22.43 -14.80
C ASN A 31 0.92 22.85 -13.38
N ASP A 32 0.01 22.80 -12.41
CA ASP A 32 0.31 23.10 -11.00
C ASP A 32 1.28 22.07 -10.41
N LEU A 33 1.05 20.79 -10.66
CA LEU A 33 1.94 19.69 -10.24
C LEU A 33 3.28 19.74 -10.97
N ALA A 34 3.29 20.07 -12.27
CA ALA A 34 4.53 20.22 -13.03
C ALA A 34 5.41 21.34 -12.46
N GLN A 35 4.81 22.47 -12.06
CA GLN A 35 5.54 23.56 -11.42
C GLN A 35 6.11 23.16 -10.05
N ILE A 36 5.35 22.42 -9.25
CA ILE A 36 5.80 21.89 -7.96
C ILE A 36 6.99 20.95 -8.15
N ASN A 37 6.93 20.05 -9.14
CA ASN A 37 8.02 19.11 -9.43
C ASN A 37 9.27 19.76 -10.03
N GLN A 38 9.14 20.91 -10.68
CA GLN A 38 10.30 21.64 -11.23
C GLN A 38 10.98 22.55 -10.21
N ALA A 39 10.28 22.93 -9.13
CA ALA A 39 10.87 23.72 -8.07
C ALA A 39 11.95 22.89 -7.38
N SER A 40 13.21 23.35 -7.42
CA SER A 40 14.34 22.68 -6.75
C SER A 40 14.06 22.56 -5.24
N GLN A 41 13.64 21.37 -4.82
CA GLN A 41 13.27 21.06 -3.45
C GLN A 41 14.16 19.93 -2.92
N LYS A 42 14.47 20.00 -1.62
CA LYS A 42 14.92 18.83 -0.87
C LYS A 42 13.76 17.81 -0.91
N PHE A 43 14.02 16.53 -1.13
CA PHE A 43 13.00 15.47 -1.32
C PHE A 43 12.26 15.48 -2.67
N GLN A 44 12.95 15.88 -3.75
CA GLN A 44 12.36 15.91 -5.10
C GLN A 44 11.74 14.58 -5.54
N ASP A 45 12.40 13.45 -5.26
CA ASP A 45 11.90 12.12 -5.62
C ASP A 45 10.62 11.76 -4.85
N ASP A 46 10.51 12.22 -3.59
CA ASP A 46 9.32 12.04 -2.76
C ASP A 46 8.17 12.92 -3.26
N VAL A 47 8.45 14.16 -3.67
CA VAL A 47 7.47 15.08 -4.27
C VAL A 47 6.95 14.52 -5.60
N ASP A 48 7.81 13.90 -6.42
CA ASP A 48 7.39 13.21 -7.65
C ASP A 48 6.46 12.03 -7.35
N ARG A 49 6.82 11.15 -6.40
CA ARG A 49 5.96 10.03 -5.98
C ARG A 49 4.64 10.52 -5.40
N GLY A 50 4.67 11.53 -4.54
CA GLY A 50 3.47 12.18 -4.02
C GLY A 50 2.59 12.73 -5.13
N SER A 51 3.17 13.40 -6.14
CA SER A 51 2.46 13.94 -7.29
C SER A 51 1.74 12.86 -8.10
N LYS A 52 2.37 11.71 -8.31
CA LYS A 52 1.72 10.54 -8.93
C LYS A 52 0.54 10.04 -8.10
N GLY A 53 0.66 10.02 -6.77
CA GLY A 53 -0.44 9.74 -5.86
C GLY A 53 -1.62 10.71 -6.01
N VAL A 54 -1.34 12.00 -6.16
CA VAL A 54 -2.35 13.05 -6.40
C VAL A 54 -3.06 12.85 -7.75
N ILE A 55 -2.31 12.55 -8.80
CA ILE A 55 -2.87 12.29 -10.14
C ILE A 55 -3.78 11.05 -10.11
N GLY A 56 -3.35 9.97 -9.45
CA GLY A 56 -4.17 8.77 -9.26
C GLY A 56 -5.47 9.06 -8.51
N ALA A 57 -5.43 9.85 -7.44
CA ALA A 57 -6.62 10.29 -6.72
C ALA A 57 -7.55 11.17 -7.58
N ARG A 58 -7.00 12.14 -8.33
CA ARG A 58 -7.75 12.99 -9.28
C ARG A 58 -8.43 12.15 -10.36
N TYR A 59 -7.74 11.13 -10.87
CA TYR A 59 -8.30 10.20 -11.84
C TYR A 59 -9.48 9.42 -11.26
N LEU A 60 -9.36 8.88 -10.04
CA LEU A 60 -10.47 8.20 -9.37
C LEU A 60 -11.70 9.12 -9.22
N VAL A 61 -11.48 10.35 -8.77
CA VAL A 61 -12.55 11.34 -8.58
C VAL A 61 -13.27 11.68 -9.89
N SER A 62 -12.52 11.74 -11.00
CA SER A 62 -13.06 12.04 -12.33
C SER A 62 -13.73 10.85 -13.00
N ASN A 63 -13.59 9.65 -12.43
CA ASN A 63 -14.09 8.39 -12.99
C ASN A 63 -14.94 7.66 -11.94
N PRO A 64 -16.17 8.11 -11.67
CA PRO A 64 -17.01 7.60 -10.58
C PRO A 64 -17.50 6.16 -10.77
N GLN A 65 -17.19 5.51 -11.90
CA GLN A 65 -17.37 4.08 -12.08
C GLN A 65 -16.39 3.23 -11.25
N TYR A 66 -15.31 3.83 -10.74
CA TYR A 66 -14.32 3.18 -9.90
C TYR A 66 -14.51 3.57 -8.42
N SER A 67 -14.54 2.55 -7.57
CA SER A 67 -14.80 2.68 -6.13
C SER A 67 -13.55 2.98 -5.30
N TRP A 68 -12.41 2.42 -5.71
CA TRP A 68 -11.17 2.41 -4.92
C TRP A 68 -9.97 2.79 -5.78
N TYR A 69 -8.99 3.43 -5.15
CA TYR A 69 -7.67 3.69 -5.72
C TYR A 69 -6.62 3.07 -4.82
N TRP A 70 -5.63 2.39 -5.40
CA TRP A 70 -4.48 1.88 -4.67
C TRP A 70 -3.23 2.51 -5.27
N SER A 71 -2.50 3.28 -4.46
CA SER A 71 -1.17 3.79 -4.79
C SER A 71 -0.14 2.76 -4.34
N LEU A 72 0.67 2.23 -5.25
CA LEU A 72 1.69 1.20 -5.00
C LEU A 72 2.91 1.43 -5.91
N THR A 73 4.06 0.86 -5.54
CA THR A 73 5.26 0.83 -6.39
C THR A 73 5.23 -0.36 -7.36
N ASP A 74 6.12 -0.34 -8.35
CA ASP A 74 6.23 -1.35 -9.40
C ASP A 74 7.14 -2.54 -9.03
N ASP A 75 7.83 -2.47 -7.89
CA ASP A 75 8.73 -3.48 -7.34
C ASP A 75 8.06 -4.35 -6.25
N ILE A 76 6.78 -4.66 -6.45
CA ILE A 76 5.99 -5.51 -5.55
C ILE A 76 5.58 -6.84 -6.19
N TYR A 77 5.30 -7.81 -5.33
CA TYR A 77 4.49 -8.98 -5.68
C TYR A 77 3.05 -8.82 -5.19
N MET A 78 2.09 -9.24 -6.01
CA MET A 78 0.67 -9.30 -5.65
C MET A 78 0.05 -10.67 -5.96
N ASP A 79 -0.70 -11.20 -5.01
CA ASP A 79 -1.63 -12.31 -5.21
C ASP A 79 -3.01 -11.75 -5.56
N LEU A 80 -3.34 -11.76 -6.86
CA LEU A 80 -4.56 -11.12 -7.38
C LEU A 80 -5.86 -11.78 -6.89
N ASP A 81 -5.83 -13.07 -6.54
CA ASP A 81 -7.01 -13.75 -5.99
C ASP A 81 -7.30 -13.27 -4.56
N LEU A 82 -6.26 -13.09 -3.74
CA LEU A 82 -6.40 -12.53 -2.40
C LEU A 82 -6.74 -11.05 -2.44
N VAL A 83 -6.14 -10.28 -3.36
CA VAL A 83 -6.49 -8.87 -3.59
C VAL A 83 -7.96 -8.72 -3.96
N THR A 84 -8.47 -9.56 -4.87
CA THR A 84 -9.89 -9.52 -5.26
C THR A 84 -10.80 -9.76 -4.06
N LYS A 85 -10.52 -10.80 -3.25
CA LYS A 85 -11.28 -11.10 -2.03
C LYS A 85 -11.22 -9.97 -1.01
N PHE A 86 -10.06 -9.31 -0.90
CA PHE A 86 -9.88 -8.17 0.00
C PHE A 86 -10.74 -6.98 -0.41
N PHE A 87 -10.81 -6.64 -1.70
CA PHE A 87 -11.72 -5.57 -2.16
C PHE A 87 -13.20 -5.94 -2.00
N GLU A 88 -13.58 -7.21 -2.21
CA GLU A 88 -14.94 -7.68 -1.89
C GLU A 88 -15.26 -7.55 -0.39
N GLU A 89 -14.28 -7.76 0.50
CA GLU A 89 -14.40 -7.50 1.93
C GLU A 89 -14.56 -6.01 2.24
N LEU A 90 -13.77 -5.15 1.60
CA LEU A 90 -13.89 -3.70 1.76
C LEU A 90 -15.25 -3.19 1.32
N GLU A 91 -15.75 -3.60 0.14
CA GLU A 91 -17.06 -3.17 -0.39
C GLU A 91 -18.23 -3.69 0.44
N ARG A 92 -18.08 -4.82 1.14
CA ARG A 92 -19.10 -5.28 2.09
C ARG A 92 -19.11 -4.48 3.38
N LYS A 93 -17.96 -3.97 3.81
CA LYS A 93 -17.78 -3.30 5.09
C LYS A 93 -17.98 -1.78 5.00
N TYR A 94 -17.68 -1.19 3.86
CA TYR A 94 -17.63 0.25 3.67
C TYR A 94 -18.33 0.66 2.37
N ASP A 95 -19.02 1.80 2.41
CA ASP A 95 -19.42 2.53 1.21
C ASP A 95 -18.30 3.50 0.80
N PRO A 96 -17.58 3.24 -0.30
CA PRO A 96 -16.43 4.03 -0.69
C PRO A 96 -16.79 5.46 -1.12
N TYR A 97 -18.06 5.75 -1.43
CA TYR A 97 -18.49 7.07 -1.88
C TYR A 97 -18.95 7.97 -0.74
N SER A 98 -19.27 7.41 0.42
CA SER A 98 -19.74 8.16 1.60
C SER A 98 -18.84 8.05 2.83
N GLN A 99 -17.87 7.12 2.83
CA GLN A 99 -16.96 6.91 3.96
C GLN A 99 -15.50 7.15 3.58
N ILE A 100 -14.77 7.89 4.43
CA ILE A 100 -13.32 8.04 4.31
C ILE A 100 -12.69 6.74 4.81
N VAL A 101 -12.08 5.99 3.89
CA VAL A 101 -11.35 4.77 4.21
C VAL A 101 -9.98 4.87 3.57
N ILE A 102 -8.95 4.75 4.40
CA ILE A 102 -7.57 4.58 3.96
C ILE A 102 -7.04 3.29 4.59
N LYS A 103 -6.41 2.41 3.80
CA LYS A 103 -5.86 1.15 4.27
C LYS A 103 -4.44 0.94 3.74
N GLY A 104 -3.52 0.47 4.59
CA GLY A 104 -2.15 0.17 4.20
C GLY A 104 -1.40 -0.56 5.30
N GLN A 105 -0.17 -0.99 5.04
CA GLN A 105 0.69 -1.49 6.10
C GLN A 105 1.11 -0.31 6.98
N CYS A 106 0.63 -0.28 8.23
CA CYS A 106 1.09 0.69 9.20
C CYS A 106 2.48 0.31 9.72
N LEU A 107 3.38 1.31 9.78
CA LEU A 107 4.71 1.26 10.38
C LEU A 107 4.87 2.27 11.50
N CYS A 108 5.89 2.05 12.35
CA CYS A 108 6.27 3.00 13.38
C CYS A 108 7.77 3.29 13.35
N ASN A 109 8.13 4.57 13.36
CA ASN A 109 9.51 5.01 13.42
C ASN A 109 9.65 6.17 14.41
N HIS A 110 10.53 6.04 15.42
CA HIS A 110 10.81 7.13 16.39
C HIS A 110 9.54 7.80 16.98
N GLY A 111 8.47 7.05 17.23
CA GLY A 111 7.21 7.58 17.77
C GLY A 111 6.21 8.10 16.74
N TYR A 112 6.57 8.11 15.45
CA TYR A 112 5.68 8.45 14.34
C TYR A 112 5.04 7.18 13.77
N ARG A 113 3.75 7.26 13.45
CA ARG A 113 2.99 6.21 12.76
C ARG A 113 2.66 6.70 11.37
N TYR A 114 2.84 5.84 10.39
CA TYR A 114 2.60 6.15 8.98
C TYR A 114 2.29 4.88 8.20
N LEU A 115 1.83 5.02 6.96
CA LEU A 115 1.62 3.90 6.05
C LEU A 115 2.84 3.72 5.17
N GLN A 116 3.31 2.49 4.98
CA GLN A 116 4.48 2.19 4.15
C GLN A 116 4.21 2.51 2.67
N GLY A 117 5.13 3.21 2.00
CA GLY A 117 4.92 3.69 0.63
C GLY A 117 5.02 2.64 -0.49
N GLY A 118 5.86 1.63 -0.33
CA GLY A 118 6.14 0.59 -1.36
C GLY A 118 4.93 -0.29 -1.69
N ALA A 119 4.52 -1.13 -0.74
CA ALA A 119 3.26 -1.86 -0.85
C ALA A 119 2.03 -0.93 -0.81
N GLY A 120 2.25 0.29 -0.35
CA GLY A 120 1.40 1.43 -0.61
C GLY A 120 0.12 1.45 0.20
N TYR A 121 -0.84 2.23 -0.29
CA TYR A 121 -2.05 2.54 0.44
C TYR A 121 -3.26 2.71 -0.48
N ILE A 122 -4.41 2.31 0.05
CA ILE A 122 -5.71 2.20 -0.64
C ILE A 122 -6.63 3.29 -0.13
N PHE A 123 -7.32 3.97 -1.04
CA PHE A 123 -8.28 5.03 -0.79
C PHE A 123 -9.67 4.60 -1.24
N SER A 124 -10.68 4.90 -0.42
CA SER A 124 -12.04 5.05 -0.94
C SER A 124 -12.16 6.27 -1.86
N ASN A 125 -13.18 6.28 -2.71
CA ASN A 125 -13.49 7.43 -3.57
C ASN A 125 -13.62 8.74 -2.76
N LEU A 126 -14.32 8.72 -1.62
CA LEU A 126 -14.43 9.90 -0.76
C LEU A 126 -13.08 10.32 -0.17
N ALA A 127 -12.23 9.36 0.25
CA ALA A 127 -10.89 9.68 0.75
C ALA A 127 -10.01 10.31 -0.35
N ALA A 128 -10.07 9.81 -1.58
CA ALA A 128 -9.35 10.40 -2.71
C ALA A 128 -9.84 11.81 -3.04
N LYS A 129 -11.16 12.05 -2.97
CA LYS A 129 -11.74 13.40 -3.13
C LYS A 129 -11.21 14.37 -2.08
N LYS A 130 -11.22 13.96 -0.81
CA LYS A 130 -10.68 14.76 0.29
C LYS A 130 -9.18 14.98 0.21
N PHE A 131 -8.44 13.98 -0.25
CA PHE A 131 -7.00 14.11 -0.46
C PHE A 131 -6.71 15.12 -1.58
N ASN A 132 -7.45 15.06 -2.68
CA ASN A 132 -7.32 16.03 -3.78
C ASN A 132 -7.52 17.48 -3.30
N GLU A 133 -8.48 17.73 -2.39
CA GLU A 133 -8.75 19.06 -1.82
C GLU A 133 -7.54 19.67 -1.08
N ILE A 134 -6.68 18.85 -0.46
CA ILE A 134 -5.52 19.31 0.35
C ILE A 134 -4.15 19.02 -0.31
N SER A 135 -4.14 18.24 -1.39
CA SER A 135 -2.96 17.64 -2.00
C SER A 135 -1.86 18.63 -2.40
N ILE A 136 -2.23 19.77 -2.99
CA ILE A 136 -1.27 20.78 -3.45
C ILE A 136 -0.49 21.39 -2.28
N ASN A 137 -1.19 21.76 -1.20
CA ASN A 137 -0.53 22.26 0.00
C ASN A 137 0.33 21.16 0.64
N TRP A 138 -0.18 19.93 0.71
CA TRP A 138 0.58 18.79 1.24
C TRP A 138 1.90 18.55 0.49
N LEU A 139 1.89 18.59 -0.85
CA LEU A 139 3.11 18.48 -1.67
C LEU A 139 4.08 19.64 -1.41
N GLN A 140 3.57 20.88 -1.35
CA GLN A 140 4.40 22.08 -1.14
C GLN A 140 5.06 22.13 0.24
N THR A 141 4.51 21.44 1.23
CA THR A 141 5.07 21.38 2.60
C THR A 141 5.91 20.13 2.85
N MET A 142 6.15 19.30 1.84
CA MET A 142 6.91 18.05 1.98
C MET A 142 8.38 18.35 2.35
N THR A 143 8.81 17.84 3.49
CA THR A 143 10.18 18.04 4.03
C THR A 143 10.81 16.75 4.55
N GLN A 144 10.23 15.61 4.16
CA GLN A 144 10.63 14.25 4.54
C GLN A 144 10.10 13.25 3.50
N PHE A 145 10.33 11.96 3.73
CA PHE A 145 9.82 10.90 2.84
C PHE A 145 8.32 10.99 2.64
N ASP A 146 7.84 10.74 1.42
CA ASP A 146 6.44 10.94 1.03
C ASP A 146 5.46 10.14 1.90
N ASP A 147 5.83 8.90 2.24
CA ASP A 147 5.03 7.99 3.05
C ASP A 147 4.97 8.40 4.53
N LEU A 148 6.06 8.92 5.08
CA LEU A 148 6.10 9.53 6.40
C LEU A 148 5.32 10.86 6.44
N HIS A 149 5.44 11.67 5.38
CA HIS A 149 4.70 12.93 5.20
C HIS A 149 3.20 12.70 5.01
N PHE A 150 2.81 11.52 4.52
CA PHE A 150 1.41 11.13 4.38
C PHE A 150 0.67 11.09 5.73
N LYS A 151 1.38 11.05 6.87
CA LYS A 151 0.80 11.22 8.19
C LYS A 151 -0.07 12.49 8.29
N ASP A 152 0.33 13.59 7.65
CA ASP A 152 -0.44 14.85 7.67
C ASP A 152 -1.84 14.67 7.05
N VAL A 153 -1.96 13.80 6.04
CA VAL A 153 -3.25 13.43 5.44
C VAL A 153 -4.09 12.60 6.41
N LEU A 154 -3.47 11.64 7.11
CA LEU A 154 -4.15 10.81 8.10
C LEU A 154 -4.69 11.66 9.26
N ASP A 155 -3.88 12.60 9.75
CA ASP A 155 -4.26 13.55 10.79
C ASP A 155 -5.41 14.46 10.33
N ALA A 156 -5.33 14.99 9.10
CA ALA A 156 -6.39 15.82 8.52
C ALA A 156 -7.74 15.08 8.41
N PHE A 157 -7.72 13.75 8.28
CA PHE A 157 -8.92 12.91 8.20
C PHE A 157 -9.35 12.33 9.54
N ASN A 158 -8.64 12.65 10.64
CA ASN A 158 -8.86 12.10 11.97
C ASN A 158 -8.86 10.56 12.01
N LEU A 159 -7.97 9.92 11.24
CA LEU A 159 -7.85 8.47 11.20
C LEU A 159 -6.87 7.97 12.26
N THR A 160 -7.26 6.91 12.99
CA THR A 160 -6.39 6.23 13.95
C THR A 160 -5.59 5.11 13.29
N THR A 161 -4.64 4.52 14.01
CA THR A 161 -3.89 3.34 13.53
C THR A 161 -4.80 2.15 13.25
N ASP A 162 -5.80 1.94 14.10
CA ASP A 162 -6.73 0.83 13.98
C ASP A 162 -7.65 1.03 12.74
N ASP A 163 -7.85 2.28 12.32
CA ASP A 163 -8.59 2.62 11.10
C ASP A 163 -7.81 2.30 9.82
N ILE A 164 -6.47 2.37 9.85
CA ILE A 164 -5.64 2.29 8.63
C ILE A 164 -4.92 0.95 8.46
N ALA A 165 -4.64 0.25 9.55
CA ALA A 165 -3.78 -0.93 9.52
C ALA A 165 -4.44 -2.13 8.81
N ILE A 166 -3.64 -2.85 8.01
CA ILE A 166 -3.95 -4.16 7.44
C ILE A 166 -2.76 -5.09 7.64
N ASN A 167 -3.03 -6.37 7.86
CA ASN A 167 -2.02 -7.36 8.27
C ASN A 167 -1.58 -8.31 7.15
N ASN A 168 -2.21 -8.22 5.97
CA ASN A 168 -1.95 -9.06 4.82
C ASN A 168 -1.17 -8.35 3.70
N ILE A 169 -0.78 -7.09 3.92
CA ILE A 169 0.17 -6.36 3.10
C ILE A 169 1.48 -6.23 3.86
N PHE A 170 2.57 -6.53 3.18
CA PHE A 170 3.89 -6.41 3.74
C PHE A 170 4.80 -5.55 2.87
N GLY A 171 5.35 -4.52 3.48
CA GLY A 171 5.96 -3.38 2.80
C GLY A 171 7.47 -3.27 2.95
N TYR A 172 8.13 -4.03 3.82
CA TYR A 172 9.52 -3.75 4.15
C TYR A 172 10.25 -4.96 4.75
N ARG A 173 11.39 -5.39 4.19
CA ARG A 173 12.29 -6.43 4.76
C ARG A 173 11.64 -7.80 5.03
N ALA A 174 11.41 -8.54 3.95
CA ALA A 174 10.97 -9.94 3.94
C ALA A 174 12.11 -10.93 4.17
N GLY A 175 13.34 -10.46 4.41
CA GLY A 175 14.55 -11.28 4.56
C GLY A 175 14.44 -12.41 5.62
N ASP A 176 13.59 -12.24 6.64
CA ASP A 176 13.38 -13.28 7.66
C ASP A 176 12.73 -14.56 7.11
N ILE A 177 12.06 -14.48 5.96
CA ILE A 177 11.57 -15.65 5.23
C ILE A 177 12.71 -16.59 4.82
N LEU A 178 13.92 -16.06 4.58
CA LEU A 178 15.09 -16.85 4.19
C LEU A 178 15.57 -17.82 5.27
N LYS A 179 15.08 -17.69 6.51
CA LYS A 179 15.41 -18.60 7.63
C LYS A 179 14.69 -19.96 7.55
N TYR A 180 13.79 -20.17 6.59
CA TYR A 180 13.08 -21.44 6.41
C TYR A 180 14.05 -22.62 6.17
N PRO A 181 13.80 -23.82 6.74
CA PRO A 181 12.64 -24.23 7.55
C PRO A 181 12.75 -23.94 9.05
N ASN A 182 13.79 -23.25 9.49
CA ASN A 182 14.17 -23.10 10.89
C ASN A 182 13.44 -21.92 11.57
N PHE A 183 12.12 -21.87 11.43
CA PHE A 183 11.29 -20.89 12.11
C PHE A 183 11.05 -21.27 13.56
N GLN A 184 11.05 -20.26 14.43
CA GLN A 184 10.71 -20.42 15.83
C GLN A 184 9.23 -20.77 16.03
N LYS A 185 8.92 -21.28 17.22
CA LYS A 185 7.53 -21.47 17.65
C LYS A 185 6.85 -20.10 17.80
N CYS A 186 5.60 -19.99 17.37
CA CYS A 186 4.81 -18.78 17.56
C CYS A 186 4.65 -18.48 19.06
N PRO A 187 4.78 -17.21 19.48
CA PRO A 187 4.52 -16.83 20.87
C PRO A 187 3.06 -17.12 21.22
N SER A 188 2.80 -17.51 22.48
CA SER A 188 1.42 -17.66 22.95
C SER A 188 0.70 -16.31 23.14
N ASN A 189 1.46 -15.24 23.39
CA ASN A 189 0.96 -13.88 23.54
C ASN A 189 1.82 -12.92 22.70
N ILE A 190 1.17 -12.09 21.88
CA ILE A 190 1.82 -11.03 21.11
C ILE A 190 1.47 -9.69 21.74
N SER A 191 2.49 -8.92 22.14
CA SER A 191 2.28 -7.57 22.64
C SER A 191 1.75 -6.67 21.51
N LYS A 192 0.70 -5.89 21.78
CA LYS A 192 0.15 -4.92 20.82
C LYS A 192 1.24 -3.94 20.38
N THR A 193 1.53 -3.92 19.08
CA THR A 193 2.44 -2.95 18.47
C THR A 193 1.82 -1.55 18.48
N CYS A 194 2.63 -0.53 18.22
CA CYS A 194 2.20 0.85 18.05
C CYS A 194 1.20 1.07 16.88
N CYS A 195 1.14 0.14 15.92
CA CYS A 195 0.17 0.09 14.81
C CYS A 195 -1.04 -0.79 15.09
N GLY A 196 -1.13 -1.33 16.31
CA GLY A 196 -2.26 -2.09 16.78
C GLY A 196 -2.25 -3.58 16.45
N TYR A 197 -1.23 -4.09 15.76
CA TYR A 197 -1.07 -5.53 15.55
C TYR A 197 -0.77 -6.24 16.87
N ASP A 198 -1.54 -7.27 17.22
CA ASP A 198 -1.45 -8.00 18.49
C ASP A 198 -1.74 -9.50 18.35
N SER A 199 -1.67 -10.01 17.12
CA SER A 199 -2.11 -11.35 16.76
C SER A 199 -1.08 -12.06 15.87
N ILE A 200 -1.21 -13.38 15.77
CA ILE A 200 -0.55 -14.16 14.72
C ILE A 200 -1.44 -14.19 13.48
N TYR A 201 -0.83 -14.07 12.31
CA TYR A 201 -1.52 -13.98 11.04
C TYR A 201 -1.04 -15.10 10.11
N PRO A 202 -1.94 -15.81 9.42
CA PRO A 202 -1.56 -16.89 8.52
C PRO A 202 -0.78 -16.35 7.30
N MET A 203 0.38 -16.93 7.00
CA MET A 203 1.21 -16.50 5.85
C MET A 203 0.53 -16.78 4.51
N ASN A 204 -0.36 -17.77 4.43
CA ASN A 204 -1.12 -18.05 3.21
C ASN A 204 -2.16 -16.96 2.88
N LYS A 205 -2.34 -15.96 3.75
CA LYS A 205 -3.17 -14.77 3.51
C LYS A 205 -2.39 -13.54 3.07
N LEU A 206 -1.06 -13.60 2.99
CA LEU A 206 -0.25 -12.50 2.46
C LEU A 206 -0.61 -12.24 1.00
N MET A 207 -1.12 -11.04 0.72
CA MET A 207 -1.57 -10.66 -0.61
C MET A 207 -0.59 -9.75 -1.33
N VAL A 208 0.22 -8.98 -0.61
CA VAL A 208 1.26 -8.12 -1.19
C VAL A 208 2.55 -8.23 -0.41
N ILE A 209 3.67 -8.27 -1.15
CA ILE A 209 5.02 -8.26 -0.62
C ILE A 209 5.80 -7.18 -1.38
N HIS A 210 6.38 -6.24 -0.65
CA HIS A 210 7.37 -5.27 -1.13
C HIS A 210 8.70 -5.52 -0.41
N GLU A 211 9.80 -5.50 -1.15
CA GLU A 211 11.14 -5.77 -0.67
C GLU A 211 12.14 -5.04 -1.57
N ASN A 212 13.09 -4.34 -0.96
CA ASN A 212 14.03 -3.46 -1.65
C ASN A 212 15.09 -4.25 -2.45
N TYR A 213 15.24 -5.54 -2.16
CA TYR A 213 16.21 -6.43 -2.78
C TYR A 213 15.49 -7.49 -3.62
N MET A 214 15.59 -7.37 -4.94
CA MET A 214 14.91 -8.28 -5.89
C MET A 214 15.20 -9.77 -5.64
N ASN A 215 16.44 -10.12 -5.28
CA ASN A 215 16.78 -11.51 -4.95
C ASN A 215 16.08 -12.03 -3.68
N VAL A 216 15.81 -11.15 -2.71
CA VAL A 216 15.05 -11.50 -1.50
C VAL A 216 13.56 -11.59 -1.84
N MET A 217 13.05 -10.65 -2.66
CA MET A 217 11.68 -10.68 -3.17
C MET A 217 11.37 -12.01 -3.87
N GLU A 218 12.19 -12.42 -4.82
CA GLU A 218 11.99 -13.67 -5.57
C GLU A 218 11.87 -14.89 -4.64
N VAL A 219 12.75 -14.99 -3.65
CA VAL A 219 12.71 -16.10 -2.70
C VAL A 219 11.46 -16.01 -1.81
N ALA A 220 11.11 -14.81 -1.32
CA ALA A 220 9.92 -14.59 -0.51
C ALA A 220 8.63 -14.98 -1.26
N VAL A 221 8.53 -14.61 -2.54
CA VAL A 221 7.39 -14.93 -3.41
C VAL A 221 7.28 -16.42 -3.65
N LEU A 222 8.38 -17.09 -4.01
CA LEU A 222 8.39 -18.54 -4.22
C LEU A 222 8.02 -19.27 -2.92
N PHE A 223 8.52 -18.80 -1.79
CA PHE A 223 8.21 -19.36 -0.48
C PHE A 223 6.72 -19.24 -0.14
N VAL A 224 6.15 -18.03 -0.22
CA VAL A 224 4.74 -17.79 0.05
C VAL A 224 3.85 -18.58 -0.92
N SER A 225 4.24 -18.72 -2.18
CA SER A 225 3.55 -19.55 -3.16
C SER A 225 3.54 -21.03 -2.75
N GLN A 226 4.66 -21.56 -2.27
CA GLN A 226 4.75 -22.94 -1.78
C GLN A 226 3.87 -23.18 -0.54
N ILE A 227 3.86 -22.25 0.41
CA ILE A 227 2.98 -22.30 1.59
C ILE A 227 1.52 -22.43 1.15
N LYS A 228 1.11 -21.60 0.20
CA LYS A 228 -0.26 -21.58 -0.32
C LYS A 228 -0.61 -22.89 -1.03
N GLN A 229 0.25 -23.37 -1.91
CA GLN A 229 0.04 -24.63 -2.66
C GLN A 229 -0.06 -25.85 -1.75
N LYS A 230 0.79 -25.91 -0.71
CA LYS A 230 0.82 -27.03 0.24
C LYS A 230 -0.16 -26.88 1.40
N ASN A 231 -0.84 -25.73 1.49
CA ASN A 231 -1.66 -25.34 2.63
C ASN A 231 -0.92 -25.50 3.97
N GLU A 232 0.33 -25.06 4.02
CA GLU A 232 1.14 -25.16 5.25
C GLU A 232 0.62 -24.20 6.32
N SER A 233 0.54 -24.69 7.57
CA SER A 233 0.17 -23.91 8.75
C SER A 233 1.35 -23.05 9.23
N LEU A 234 1.78 -22.11 8.40
CA LEU A 234 2.77 -21.11 8.74
C LEU A 234 2.12 -19.75 9.02
N TYR A 235 2.66 -19.08 10.01
CA TYR A 235 2.13 -17.83 10.53
C TYR A 235 3.24 -16.78 10.58
N HIS A 236 2.83 -15.54 10.77
CA HIS A 236 3.72 -14.46 11.08
C HIS A 236 3.10 -13.55 12.14
N TYR A 237 3.92 -12.74 12.78
CA TYR A 237 3.48 -11.68 13.67
C TYR A 237 4.40 -10.48 13.53
N TYR A 238 3.96 -9.36 14.10
CA TYR A 238 4.75 -8.15 14.24
C TYR A 238 5.13 -7.99 15.71
N TYR A 239 6.33 -7.50 15.99
CA TYR A 239 6.81 -7.25 17.34
C TYR A 239 7.56 -5.92 17.40
N GLY A 240 7.36 -5.16 18.49
CA GLY A 240 7.96 -3.84 18.64
C GLY A 240 7.48 -2.89 17.54
N ASP A 241 8.44 -2.40 16.75
CA ASP A 241 8.16 -1.62 15.55
C ASP A 241 7.93 -2.57 14.38
N PRO A 242 6.76 -2.51 13.69
CA PRO A 242 6.31 -3.54 12.75
C PRO A 242 6.99 -3.47 11.38
N TRP A 243 8.29 -3.21 11.35
CA TRP A 243 9.13 -3.16 10.15
C TRP A 243 9.39 -4.52 9.55
N GLU A 244 9.33 -5.59 10.34
CA GLU A 244 9.74 -6.91 9.92
C GLU A 244 8.60 -7.89 10.19
N LEU A 245 8.32 -8.72 9.18
CA LEU A 245 7.44 -9.86 9.31
C LEU A 245 8.25 -10.97 9.97
N THR A 246 7.82 -11.43 11.15
CA THR A 246 8.50 -12.51 11.85
C THR A 246 7.78 -13.83 11.60
N PRO A 247 8.31 -14.75 10.78
CA PRO A 247 7.68 -16.04 10.52
C PRO A 247 7.76 -16.97 11.74
N CYS A 248 6.73 -17.78 11.94
CA CYS A 248 6.67 -18.76 13.02
C CYS A 248 5.82 -19.99 12.68
N LYS A 249 5.99 -21.04 13.48
CA LYS A 249 5.24 -22.31 13.43
C LYS A 249 4.44 -22.51 14.72
N LEU A 250 3.21 -23.01 14.65
CA LEU A 250 2.44 -23.41 15.84
C LEU A 250 3.05 -24.62 16.55
#